data_AF-A0A7V9Z4J7-F1
#
_entry.id   AF-A0A7V9Z4J7-F1
#
_cell.length_a   1.000
_cell.length_b   1.000
_cell.length_c   1.000
_cell.angle_alpha   90.00
_cell.angle_beta   90.00
_cell.angle_gamma   90.00
#
_symmetry.space_group_name_H-M   'P 1'
#
loop_
_entity.id
_entity.type
_entity.pdbx_description
1 polymer ?
#
loop_
_entity_poly.entity_id
_entity_poly.type
_entity_poly.pdbx_seq_one_letter_code
_entity_poly.pdbx_strand_id
1 'polypeptide(L)' 'MYTVLIISLIIVALVLALSVATTSKAYQYKHTVDPLENNPYVQSEKADNQENGANQ' A
#
# COMPACT_ATOMS: atom_id res chain seq x y z
N MET A 1 6.41 -41.89 15.14
CA MET A 1 6.21 -41.24 13.83
C MET A 1 5.24 -40.07 13.89
N TYR A 2 4.04 -40.23 14.47
CA TYR A 2 3.06 -39.14 14.63
C TYR A 2 3.55 -37.95 15.47
N THR A 3 4.37 -38.20 16.49
CA THR A 3 5.02 -37.15 17.29
C THR A 3 5.86 -36.19 16.44
N VAL A 4 6.65 -36.72 15.50
CA VAL A 4 7.45 -35.91 14.57
C VAL A 4 6.53 -35.09 13.65
N LEU A 5 5.42 -35.69 13.20
CA LEU A 5 4.42 -35.04 12.36
C LEU A 5 3.76 -33.84 13.07
N ILE A 6 3.38 -34.02 14.34
CA ILE A 6 2.78 -32.96 15.16
C ILE A 6 3.78 -31.83 15.42
N ILE A 7 5.02 -32.16 15.77
CA ILE A 7 6.08 -31.15 16.02
C ILE A 7 6.36 -30.35 14.74
N SER A 8 6.45 -31.03 13.59
CA SER A 8 6.64 -30.38 12.29
C SER A 8 5.52 -29.39 11.97
N LEU A 9 4.26 -29.77 12.23
CA LEU A 9 3.11 -28.91 11.99
C LEU A 9 3.14 -27.65 12.88
N ILE A 10 3.53 -27.81 14.15
CA ILE A 10 3.65 -26.69 15.09
C ILE A 10 4.73 -25.71 14.63
N ILE A 11 5.89 -26.19 14.19
CA ILE A 11 6.97 -25.34 13.70
C ILE A 11 6.52 -24.56 12.46
N VAL A 12 5.86 -25.22 11.51
CA VAL A 12 5.32 -24.55 10.31
C VAL A 12 4.31 -23.47 10.68
N ALA A 13 3.39 -23.75 11.62
CA ALA A 13 2.41 -22.78 12.09
C ALA A 13 3.09 -21.55 12.74
N LEU A 14 4.13 -21.76 13.54
CA LEU A 14 4.92 -20.68 14.14
C LEU A 14 5.61 -19.82 13.08
N VAL A 15 6.27 -20.45 12.10
CA VAL A 15 6.95 -19.74 11.00
C VAL A 15 5.95 -18.95 10.15
N LEU A 16 4.78 -19.52 9.86
CA LEU A 16 3.72 -18.83 9.11
C LEU A 16 3.20 -17.61 9.88
N ALA A 17 2.92 -17.76 11.18
CA ALA A 17 2.45 -16.66 12.02
C ALA A 17 3.47 -15.51 12.08
N LEU A 18 4.75 -15.83 12.27
CA LEU A 18 5.84 -14.85 12.25
C LEU A 18 5.98 -14.15 10.89
N SER A 19 5.86 -14.92 9.81
CA SER A 19 5.95 -14.38 8.44
C SER A 19 4.83 -13.40 8.15
N VAL A 20 3.57 -13.77 8.39
CA VAL A 20 2.42 -12.90 8.16
C VAL A 20 2.48 -11.66 9.04
N ALA A 21 2.85 -11.80 10.32
CA ALA A 21 2.99 -10.66 11.23
C ALA A 21 4.05 -9.64 10.73
N THR A 22 5.19 -10.13 10.25
CA THR A 22 6.30 -9.30 9.75
C THR A 22 5.92 -8.63 8.43
N THR A 23 5.35 -9.40 7.50
CA THR A 23 4.91 -8.90 6.20
C THR A 23 3.77 -7.89 6.33
N SER A 24 2.81 -8.12 7.25
CA SER A 24 1.73 -7.18 7.53
C SER A 24 2.24 -5.81 8.01
N LYS A 25 3.29 -5.79 8.85
CA LYS A 25 3.94 -4.54 9.27
C LYS A 25 4.62 -3.80 8.12
N ALA A 26 5.23 -4.52 7.18
CA ALA A 26 5.87 -3.93 6.01
C ALA A 26 4.86 -3.34 5.02
N TYR A 27 3.72 -4.00 4.79
CA TYR A 27 2.63 -3.45 3.97
C TYR A 27 1.92 -2.27 4.65
N GLN A 28 1.82 -2.29 5.97
CA GLN A 28 1.30 -1.16 6.76
C GLN A 28 2.25 0.04 6.79
N TYR A 29 3.50 -0.12 6.36
CA TYR A 29 4.37 1.02 6.11
C TYR A 29 3.83 1.75 4.89
N LYS A 30 2.91 2.68 5.16
CA LYS A 30 2.37 3.63 4.19
C LYS A 30 3.56 4.11 3.36
N HIS A 31 3.52 3.81 2.06
CA HIS A 31 4.06 4.77 1.12
C HIS A 31 3.34 6.06 1.46
N THR A 32 4.00 6.96 2.21
CA THR A 32 3.71 8.38 2.15
C THR A 32 3.92 8.70 0.69
N VAL A 33 2.86 8.51 -0.10
CA VAL A 33 2.74 9.12 -1.40
C VAL A 33 2.89 10.59 -1.07
N ASP A 34 4.06 11.13 -1.39
CA ASP A 34 4.39 12.51 -1.08
C ASP A 34 3.19 13.37 -1.50
N PRO A 35 2.66 14.20 -0.58
CA PRO A 35 1.54 15.06 -0.94
C PRO A 35 1.93 15.86 -2.18
N LEU A 36 1.07 15.84 -3.21
CA LEU A 36 1.23 16.56 -4.48
C LEU A 36 1.19 18.10 -4.32
N GLU A 37 1.45 18.62 -3.12
CA GLU A 37 1.36 20.04 -2.77
C GLU A 37 2.51 20.89 -3.36
N ASN A 38 3.51 20.27 -4.00
CA ASN A 38 4.61 20.98 -4.66
C ASN A 38 4.93 20.42 -6.06
N ASN A 39 3.90 20.19 -6.88
CA ASN A 39 4.12 19.91 -8.29
C ASN A 39 3.77 21.17 -9.13
N PRO A 40 4.76 21.89 -9.70
CA PRO A 40 4.52 23.09 -10.50
C PRO A 40 3.72 22.84 -11.79
N TYR A 41 3.46 21.57 -12.15
CA TYR A 41 2.68 21.19 -13.33
C TYR A 41 1.16 21.03 -13.08
N VAL A 42 0.67 20.96 -11.83
CA VAL A 42 -0.79 20.83 -11.56
C VAL A 42 -1.57 22.16 -11.61
N GLN A 43 -0.88 23.30 -11.64
CA GLN A 43 -1.54 24.62 -11.74
C GLN A 43 -2.08 24.91 -13.16
N SER A 44 -1.58 24.21 -14.19
CA SER A 44 -1.83 24.54 -15.59
C SER A 44 -3.13 23.98 -16.18
N GLU A 45 -3.77 23.01 -15.53
CA GLU A 45 -4.93 22.31 -16.12
C GLU A 45 -6.28 22.94 -15.74
N LYS A 46 -6.33 23.79 -14.71
CA LYS A 46 -7.59 24.45 -14.28
C LYS A 46 -7.88 25.78 -14.98
N ALA A 47 -6.91 26.38 -15.67
CA ALA A 47 -7.10 27.68 -16.32
C ALA A 47 -7.72 27.59 -17.73
N ASP A 48 -7.66 26.44 -18.40
CA ASP A 48 -8.09 26.31 -19.80
C ASP A 48 -9.56 25.87 -19.97
N ASN A 49 -10.18 25.34 -18.91
CA ASN A 49 -11.56 24.81 -18.96
C ASN A 49 -12.65 25.79 -18.50
N GLN A 50 -12.34 27.03 -18.12
CA GLN A 50 -13.35 28.02 -17.70
C GLN A 50 -13.65 29.12 -18.75
N GLU A 51 -12.88 29.24 -19.83
CA GLU A 51 -13.11 30.28 -20.85
C GLU A 51 -14.02 29.82 -22.01
N ASN A 52 -14.21 28.52 -22.21
CA ASN A 52 -14.99 27.95 -23.32
C ASN A 52 -16.45 27.56 -22.97
N GLY A 53 -17.03 28.10 -21.90
CA GLY A 53 -18.39 27.76 -21.43
C GLY A 53 -19.41 28.91 -21.36
N ALA A 54 -19.01 30.14 -21.68
CA ALA A 54 -19.86 31.32 -21.49
C ALA A 54 -20.38 31.97 -22.79
N ASN A 55 -20.11 31.38 -23.96
CA ASN A 55 -20.61 31.86 -25.25
C ASN A 55 -21.00 30.70 -26.17
N GLN A 56 -22.10 30.00 -25.88
CA GLN A 56 -22.98 29.38 -26.88
C GLN A 56 -24.43 29.42 -26.40
#